data_AF-A0A088E8R3-F1
#
_entry.id   AF-A0A088E8R3-F1
#
_cell.length_a   1.000
_cell.length_b   1.000
_cell.length_c   1.000
_cell.angle_alpha   90.00
_cell.angle_beta   90.00
_cell.angle_gamma   90.00
#
_symmetry.space_group_name_H-M   'P 1'
#
loop_
_entity.id
_entity.type
_entity.pdbx_description
1 polymer ?
#
loop_
_entity_poly.entity_id
_entity_poly.type
_entity_poly.pdbx_seq_one_letter_code
_entity_poly.pdbx_strand_id
1 'polypeptide(L)'
;MVANLRQYSTEGNLNAFYDYLVHERKINEMTAKEYINALSRPFRESRNSQKAYRLFAMFLASRGMISEEFAYKILKLVKVKKANADLNIPTVDEVKRTLDLAKEYSENVYFVYKIALESGARLSEILKALKDPSRDICESDICYYSMAWQRGYKGVFYIFHITPLRQISITESAIQDFERRRKNAIRIKYFRKFVASKMAELGIPLDVIDFIQGRKPTRILTQHYVSLFGIAKENYKKYAEYLRGVNYN
;
A
#
# COMPACT_ATOMS: atom_id res chain seq x y z
N MET A 1 -34.02 7.55 -4.87
CA MET A 1 -33.11 8.36 -4.03
C MET A 1 -31.65 8.25 -4.46
N VAL A 2 -30.98 7.09 -4.35
CA VAL A 2 -29.60 6.92 -4.90
C VAL A 2 -29.59 7.01 -6.42
N ALA A 3 -30.63 6.51 -7.10
CA ALA A 3 -30.81 6.68 -8.54
C ALA A 3 -30.89 8.16 -8.96
N ASN A 4 -31.45 9.03 -8.12
CA ASN A 4 -31.63 10.46 -8.41
C ASN A 4 -30.29 11.19 -8.45
N LEU A 5 -29.24 10.70 -7.76
CA LEU A 5 -27.90 11.27 -7.89
C LEU A 5 -27.35 11.17 -9.31
N ARG A 6 -27.77 10.15 -10.08
CA ARG A 6 -27.28 9.95 -11.45
C ARG A 6 -27.71 11.06 -12.41
N GLN A 7 -28.79 11.78 -12.11
CA GLN A 7 -29.21 12.92 -12.92
C GLN A 7 -28.13 14.03 -12.92
N TYR A 8 -27.30 14.07 -11.87
CA TYR A 8 -26.17 15.00 -11.77
C TYR A 8 -24.88 14.43 -12.36
N SER A 9 -24.84 13.18 -12.82
CA SER A 9 -23.69 12.56 -13.49
C SER A 9 -23.55 13.02 -14.95
N THR A 10 -23.66 14.32 -15.19
CA THR A 10 -23.39 14.93 -16.50
C THR A 10 -21.89 14.89 -16.80
N GLU A 11 -21.51 14.96 -18.08
CA GLU A 11 -20.10 14.95 -18.48
C GLU A 11 -19.28 16.02 -17.76
N GLY A 12 -19.78 17.26 -17.71
CA GLY A 12 -19.14 18.35 -16.98
C GLY A 12 -18.96 18.08 -15.48
N ASN A 13 -19.98 17.54 -14.82
CA ASN A 13 -19.90 17.21 -13.39
C ASN A 13 -18.96 16.04 -13.12
N LEU A 14 -18.90 15.05 -14.01
CA LEU A 14 -17.99 13.91 -13.89
C LEU A 14 -16.52 14.33 -14.11
N ASN A 15 -16.26 15.25 -15.05
CA ASN A 15 -14.93 15.81 -15.26
C ASN A 15 -14.48 16.63 -14.04
N ALA A 16 -15.34 17.54 -13.56
CA ALA A 16 -15.04 18.32 -12.36
C ALA A 16 -14.87 17.42 -11.11
N PHE A 17 -15.64 16.34 -11.01
CA PHE A 17 -15.49 15.37 -9.94
C PHE A 17 -14.18 14.58 -10.06
N TYR A 18 -13.77 14.20 -11.27
CA TYR A 18 -12.47 13.57 -11.50
C TYR A 18 -11.32 14.46 -11.02
N ASP A 19 -11.35 15.74 -11.39
CA ASP A 19 -10.34 16.71 -10.96
C ASP A 19 -10.33 16.89 -9.44
N TYR A 20 -11.52 16.97 -8.83
CA TYR A 20 -11.65 16.98 -7.37
C TYR A 20 -11.02 15.73 -6.72
N LEU A 21 -11.25 14.54 -7.29
CA LEU A 21 -10.68 13.30 -6.76
C LEU A 21 -9.15 13.29 -6.83
N VAL A 22 -8.57 13.69 -7.96
CA VAL A 22 -7.13 13.62 -8.19
C VAL A 22 -6.40 14.77 -7.48
N HIS A 23 -6.88 16.00 -7.65
CA HIS A 23 -6.15 17.19 -7.22
C HIS A 23 -6.46 17.61 -5.78
N GLU A 24 -7.71 17.51 -5.33
CA GLU A 24 -8.07 17.91 -3.97
C GLU A 24 -8.00 16.73 -3.00
N ARG A 25 -8.56 15.58 -3.39
CA ARG A 25 -8.61 14.37 -2.55
C ARG A 25 -7.37 13.49 -2.66
N LYS A 26 -6.47 13.78 -3.60
CA LYS A 26 -5.23 13.03 -3.84
C LYS A 26 -5.46 11.53 -4.01
N ILE A 27 -6.57 11.16 -4.66
CA ILE A 27 -6.88 9.78 -5.01
C ILE A 27 -6.11 9.43 -6.29
N ASN A 28 -5.55 8.22 -6.34
CA ASN A 28 -4.85 7.71 -7.52
C ASN A 28 -5.77 7.76 -8.76
N GLU A 29 -5.24 8.21 -9.89
CA GLU A 29 -5.99 8.38 -11.15
C GLU A 29 -6.75 7.11 -11.58
N MET A 30 -6.15 5.94 -11.41
CA MET A 30 -6.81 4.67 -11.75
C MET A 30 -8.05 4.46 -10.89
N THR A 31 -7.96 4.71 -9.58
CA THR A 31 -9.12 4.65 -8.67
C THR A 31 -10.14 5.75 -8.98
N ALA A 32 -9.69 6.95 -9.35
CA ALA A 32 -10.58 8.02 -9.77
C ALA A 32 -11.38 7.62 -11.01
N LYS A 33 -10.73 7.05 -12.03
CA LYS A 33 -11.38 6.48 -13.24
C LYS A 33 -12.39 5.38 -12.88
N GLU A 34 -12.05 4.49 -11.95
CA GLU A 34 -13.00 3.48 -11.45
C GLU A 34 -14.25 4.11 -10.81
N TYR A 35 -14.10 5.22 -10.08
CA TYR A 35 -15.22 5.92 -9.45
C TYR A 35 -16.10 6.62 -10.48
N ILE A 36 -15.51 7.28 -11.47
CA ILE A 36 -16.26 7.85 -12.61
C ILE A 36 -17.05 6.76 -13.32
N ASN A 37 -16.39 5.67 -13.69
CA ASN A 37 -17.03 4.53 -14.36
C ASN A 37 -18.18 3.91 -13.53
N ALA A 38 -18.06 3.91 -12.20
CA ALA A 38 -19.11 3.44 -11.31
C ALA A 38 -20.34 4.37 -11.29
N LEU A 39 -20.16 5.69 -11.49
CA LEU A 39 -21.23 6.68 -11.55
C LEU A 39 -21.96 6.69 -12.90
N SER A 40 -21.27 6.32 -13.98
CA SER A 40 -21.88 6.15 -15.31
C SER A 40 -22.87 4.99 -15.36
N ARG A 41 -22.77 4.03 -14.43
CA ARG A 41 -23.61 2.82 -14.34
C ARG A 41 -24.65 2.95 -13.22
N PRO A 42 -25.76 2.18 -13.28
CA PRO A 42 -26.67 2.04 -12.14
C PRO A 42 -25.92 1.62 -10.87
N PHE A 43 -26.34 2.15 -9.73
CA PHE A 43 -25.74 1.84 -8.43
C PHE A 43 -25.71 0.32 -8.18
N ARG A 44 -24.58 -0.18 -7.65
CA ARG A 44 -24.41 -1.57 -7.24
C ARG A 44 -23.87 -1.61 -5.80
N GLU A 45 -24.16 -2.66 -5.05
CA GLU A 45 -23.59 -2.85 -3.71
C GLU A 45 -22.11 -3.31 -3.73
N SER A 46 -21.32 -2.81 -4.66
CA SER A 46 -19.87 -3.00 -4.66
C SER A 46 -19.19 -1.88 -3.85
N ARG A 47 -18.05 -2.20 -3.24
CA ARG A 47 -17.29 -1.23 -2.43
C ARG A 47 -16.94 0.05 -3.22
N ASN A 48 -16.54 -0.09 -4.48
CA ASN A 48 -16.19 1.05 -5.33
C ASN A 48 -17.41 1.87 -5.71
N SER A 49 -18.55 1.23 -6.05
CA SER A 49 -19.80 1.96 -6.33
C SER A 49 -20.30 2.69 -5.07
N GLN A 50 -20.28 2.05 -3.90
CA GLN A 50 -20.62 2.68 -2.63
C GLN A 50 -19.73 3.89 -2.32
N LYS A 51 -18.41 3.78 -2.50
CA LYS A 51 -17.50 4.91 -2.29
C LYS A 51 -17.73 6.03 -3.31
N ALA A 52 -17.85 5.70 -4.59
CA ALA A 52 -18.06 6.67 -5.66
C ALA A 52 -19.31 7.51 -5.42
N TYR A 53 -20.47 6.87 -5.16
CA TYR A 53 -21.73 7.57 -4.92
C TYR A 53 -21.70 8.44 -3.66
N ARG A 54 -21.06 7.98 -2.57
CA ARG A 54 -20.89 8.78 -1.35
C ARG A 54 -20.02 10.01 -1.59
N LEU A 55 -18.89 9.83 -2.26
CA LEU A 55 -17.96 10.92 -2.55
C LEU A 55 -18.58 11.93 -3.50
N PHE A 56 -19.32 11.45 -4.49
CA PHE A 56 -20.01 12.30 -5.45
C PHE A 56 -21.10 13.13 -4.79
N ALA A 57 -21.89 12.55 -3.88
CA ALA A 57 -22.86 13.29 -3.09
C ALA A 57 -22.21 14.43 -2.28
N MET A 58 -21.10 14.14 -1.59
CA MET A 58 -20.37 15.18 -0.85
C MET A 58 -19.77 16.24 -1.76
N PHE A 59 -19.27 15.84 -2.93
CA PHE A 59 -18.75 16.77 -3.93
C PHE A 59 -19.86 17.71 -4.44
N LEU A 60 -20.99 17.16 -4.89
CA LEU A 60 -22.12 17.96 -5.37
C LEU A 60 -22.63 18.93 -4.30
N ALA A 61 -22.73 18.47 -3.04
CA ALA A 61 -23.11 19.34 -1.93
C ALA A 61 -22.09 20.46 -1.71
N SER A 62 -20.79 20.15 -1.73
CA SER A 62 -19.72 21.16 -1.58
C SER A 62 -19.69 22.19 -2.71
N ARG A 63 -20.29 21.87 -3.87
CA ARG A 63 -20.44 22.79 -5.01
C ARG A 63 -21.83 23.45 -5.05
N GLY A 64 -22.66 23.27 -4.03
CA GLY A 64 -24.01 23.83 -3.95
C GLY A 64 -25.02 23.23 -4.94
N MET A 65 -24.67 22.12 -5.61
CA MET A 65 -25.54 21.49 -6.62
C MET A 65 -26.67 20.67 -6.01
N ILE A 66 -26.48 20.21 -4.77
CA ILE A 66 -27.51 19.56 -3.95
C ILE A 66 -27.42 20.08 -2.51
N SER A 67 -28.49 19.93 -1.73
CA SER A 67 -28.43 20.25 -0.30
C SER A 67 -27.54 19.27 0.47
N GLU A 68 -26.91 19.76 1.53
CA GLU A 68 -26.15 18.91 2.45
C GLU A 68 -27.02 17.81 3.06
N GLU A 69 -28.28 18.13 3.40
CA GLU A 69 -29.25 17.18 3.91
C GLU A 69 -29.47 16.00 2.96
N PHE A 70 -29.59 16.28 1.65
CA PHE A 70 -29.72 15.24 0.63
C PHE A 70 -28.45 14.39 0.55
N ALA A 71 -27.27 15.00 0.58
CA ALA A 71 -26.00 14.26 0.64
C ALA A 71 -25.91 13.36 1.88
N TYR A 72 -26.27 13.85 3.07
CA TYR A 72 -26.29 13.07 4.30
C TYR A 72 -27.27 11.89 4.25
N LYS A 73 -28.45 12.07 3.63
CA LYS A 73 -29.39 10.96 3.37
C LYS A 73 -28.75 9.86 2.51
N ILE A 74 -28.01 10.24 1.46
CA ILE A 74 -27.25 9.29 0.65
C ILE A 74 -26.19 8.56 1.49
N LEU A 75 -25.44 9.29 2.32
CA LEU A 75 -24.44 8.69 3.20
C LEU A 75 -25.04 7.72 4.24
N LYS A 76 -26.28 7.94 4.69
CA LYS A 76 -26.98 7.02 5.59
C LYS A 76 -27.41 5.74 4.86
N LEU A 77 -27.90 5.86 3.63
CA LEU A 77 -28.37 4.74 2.82
C LEU A 77 -27.22 3.89 2.26
N VAL A 78 -26.20 4.53 1.69
CA VAL A 78 -25.09 3.87 1.01
C VAL A 78 -23.99 3.59 2.02
N LYS A 79 -24.06 2.47 2.74
CA LYS A 79 -23.00 2.07 3.70
C LYS A 79 -21.89 1.28 3.01
N VAL A 80 -20.63 1.66 3.24
CA VAL A 80 -19.49 0.89 2.75
C VAL A 80 -19.30 -0.32 3.66
N LYS A 81 -19.52 -1.54 3.13
CA LYS A 81 -19.29 -2.77 3.89
C LYS A 81 -17.82 -2.83 4.33
N LYS A 82 -17.57 -3.06 5.63
CA LYS A 82 -16.21 -3.32 6.13
C LYS A 82 -15.78 -4.70 5.63
N ALA A 83 -14.60 -4.76 5.02
CA ALA A 83 -14.00 -6.06 4.70
C ALA A 83 -13.48 -6.68 6.01
N ASN A 84 -13.71 -7.98 6.20
CA ASN A 84 -13.11 -8.72 7.31
C ASN A 84 -11.58 -8.69 7.18
N ALA A 85 -10.90 -8.81 8.32
CA ALA A 85 -9.46 -8.93 8.33
C ALA A 85 -9.06 -10.22 7.60
N ASP A 86 -8.18 -10.07 6.61
CA ASP A 86 -7.57 -11.19 5.90
C ASP A 86 -6.50 -11.79 6.82
N LEU A 87 -6.74 -13.01 7.32
CA LEU A 87 -5.87 -13.69 8.30
C LEU A 87 -4.77 -14.56 7.68
N ASN A 88 -4.73 -14.68 6.34
CA ASN A 88 -3.77 -15.57 5.69
C ASN A 88 -2.32 -15.09 5.91
N ILE A 89 -1.46 -15.97 6.43
CA ILE A 89 -0.02 -15.77 6.60
C ILE A 89 0.68 -16.86 5.76
N PRO A 90 1.50 -16.49 4.77
CA PRO A 90 2.17 -17.46 3.91
C PRO A 90 3.18 -18.34 4.66
N THR A 91 3.43 -19.54 4.14
CA THR A 91 4.54 -20.39 4.58
C THR A 91 5.87 -19.97 3.92
N VAL A 92 6.98 -20.48 4.46
CA VAL A 92 8.32 -20.31 3.87
C VAL A 92 8.38 -20.86 2.44
N ASP A 93 7.75 -22.01 2.18
CA ASP A 93 7.74 -22.65 0.86
C ASP A 93 6.93 -21.85 -0.16
N GLU A 94 5.82 -21.24 0.25
CA GLU A 94 5.05 -20.35 -0.61
C GLU A 94 5.84 -19.09 -1.00
N VAL A 95 6.62 -18.55 -0.06
CA VAL A 95 7.51 -17.40 -0.28
C VAL A 95 8.62 -17.79 -1.27
N LYS A 96 9.32 -18.92 -1.04
CA LYS A 96 10.37 -19.44 -1.93
C LYS A 96 9.86 -19.66 -3.35
N ARG A 97 8.79 -20.45 -3.48
CA ARG A 97 8.14 -20.70 -4.77
C ARG A 97 7.75 -19.41 -5.49
N THR A 98 7.28 -18.39 -4.76
CA THR A 98 6.92 -17.11 -5.37
C THR A 98 8.14 -16.34 -5.86
N LEU A 99 9.25 -16.38 -5.13
CA LEU A 99 10.53 -15.81 -5.57
C LEU A 99 11.04 -16.51 -6.83
N ASP A 100 10.98 -17.85 -6.89
CA ASP A 100 11.38 -18.62 -8.07
C ASP A 100 10.55 -18.22 -9.30
N LEU A 101 9.22 -18.20 -9.16
CA LEU A 101 8.30 -17.76 -10.22
C LEU A 101 8.57 -16.31 -10.66
N ALA A 102 8.91 -15.43 -9.72
CA ALA A 102 9.24 -14.04 -10.02
C ALA A 102 10.56 -13.94 -10.80
N LYS A 103 11.56 -14.74 -10.44
CA LYS A 103 12.87 -14.87 -11.11
C LYS A 103 12.72 -15.36 -12.55
N GLU A 104 11.90 -16.39 -12.76
CA GLU A 104 11.56 -16.89 -14.09
C GLU A 104 10.80 -15.87 -14.95
N TYR A 105 9.98 -15.00 -14.32
CA TYR A 105 9.16 -14.04 -15.04
C TYR A 105 9.95 -12.80 -15.47
N SER A 106 10.71 -12.21 -14.55
CA SER A 106 11.55 -11.03 -14.83
C SER A 106 12.47 -10.73 -13.65
N GLU A 107 13.73 -10.45 -13.94
CA GLU A 107 14.72 -10.01 -12.94
C GLU A 107 14.26 -8.76 -12.15
N ASN A 108 13.50 -7.84 -12.77
CA ASN A 108 12.97 -6.67 -12.07
C ASN A 108 11.80 -7.03 -11.14
N VAL A 109 10.95 -7.99 -11.51
CA VAL A 109 9.86 -8.48 -10.65
C VAL A 109 10.45 -9.25 -9.47
N TYR A 110 11.43 -10.12 -9.72
CA TYR A 110 12.19 -10.81 -8.68
C TYR A 110 12.81 -9.82 -7.69
N PHE A 111 13.50 -8.79 -8.19
CA PHE A 111 14.10 -7.78 -7.34
C PHE A 111 13.07 -7.06 -6.44
N VAL A 112 11.90 -6.70 -6.97
CA VAL A 112 10.81 -6.12 -6.18
C VAL A 112 10.33 -7.08 -5.08
N TYR A 113 10.15 -8.36 -5.38
CA TYR A 113 9.74 -9.37 -4.39
C TYR A 113 10.82 -9.67 -3.35
N LYS A 114 12.09 -9.65 -3.76
CA LYS A 114 13.24 -9.77 -2.86
C LYS A 114 13.27 -8.63 -1.85
N ILE A 115 13.16 -7.38 -2.30
CA ILE A 115 13.08 -6.23 -1.40
C ILE A 115 11.81 -6.29 -0.53
N ALA A 116 10.69 -6.80 -1.04
CA ALA A 116 9.47 -7.00 -0.23
C ALA A 116 9.67 -8.03 0.89
N LEU A 117 10.44 -9.10 0.64
CA LEU A 117 10.84 -10.09 1.65
C LEU A 117 11.78 -9.45 2.66
N GLU A 118 12.79 -8.72 2.21
CA GLU A 118 13.79 -8.13 3.10
C GLU A 118 13.20 -7.03 4.00
N SER A 119 12.24 -6.25 3.50
CA SER A 119 11.75 -5.05 4.19
C SER A 119 10.37 -5.17 4.83
N GLY A 120 9.48 -5.98 4.25
CA GLY A 120 8.05 -5.92 4.55
C GLY A 120 7.39 -4.57 4.20
N ALA A 121 8.04 -3.71 3.42
CA ALA A 121 7.50 -2.42 2.98
C ALA A 121 6.31 -2.61 2.02
N ARG A 122 5.50 -1.55 1.81
CA ARG A 122 4.42 -1.61 0.83
C ARG A 122 5.01 -1.55 -0.58
N LEU A 123 4.36 -2.21 -1.54
CA LEU A 123 4.77 -2.17 -2.95
C LEU A 123 5.01 -0.74 -3.44
N SER A 124 4.10 0.20 -3.15
CA SER A 124 4.25 1.61 -3.55
C SER A 124 5.51 2.28 -2.98
N GLU A 125 5.94 1.91 -1.77
CA GLU A 125 7.13 2.45 -1.12
C GLU A 125 8.39 1.86 -1.73
N ILE A 126 8.39 0.54 -1.98
CA ILE A 126 9.46 -0.17 -2.70
C ILE A 126 9.66 0.45 -4.08
N LEU A 127 8.59 0.57 -4.88
CA LEU A 127 8.68 1.16 -6.23
C LEU A 127 9.19 2.61 -6.20
N LYS A 128 8.84 3.39 -5.17
CA LYS A 128 9.33 4.76 -5.01
C LYS A 128 10.84 4.78 -4.71
N ALA A 129 11.33 3.92 -3.82
CA ALA A 129 12.75 3.83 -3.52
C ALA A 129 13.57 3.31 -4.70
N LEU A 130 13.04 2.34 -5.44
CA LEU A 130 13.71 1.79 -6.62
C LEU A 130 13.73 2.73 -7.83
N LYS A 131 12.82 3.71 -7.90
CA LYS A 131 12.85 4.76 -8.93
C LYS A 131 14.05 5.70 -8.76
N ASP A 132 14.47 5.92 -7.51
CA ASP A 132 15.59 6.80 -7.13
C ASP A 132 16.30 6.24 -5.89
N PRO A 133 17.26 5.31 -6.05
CA PRO A 133 17.97 4.68 -4.95
C PRO A 133 19.10 5.55 -4.36
N SER A 134 19.24 6.81 -4.77
CA SER A 134 20.36 7.69 -4.35
C SER A 134 20.49 7.93 -2.84
N ARG A 135 19.42 7.65 -2.09
CA ARG A 135 19.35 7.79 -0.62
C ARG A 135 19.47 6.46 0.12
N ASP A 136 19.87 5.41 -0.58
CA ASP A 136 20.15 4.12 0.04
C ASP A 136 21.47 4.20 0.81
N ILE A 137 21.44 3.80 2.07
CA ILE A 137 22.61 3.80 2.95
C ILE A 137 22.83 2.38 3.42
N CYS A 138 23.99 1.80 3.11
CA CYS A 138 24.38 0.47 3.55
C CYS A 138 25.50 0.56 4.59
N GLU A 139 25.25 -0.02 5.76
CA GLU A 139 26.20 -0.05 6.87
C GLU A 139 26.36 -1.48 7.38
N SER A 140 27.59 -1.99 7.31
CA SER A 140 27.95 -3.36 7.69
C SER A 140 27.12 -4.41 6.93
N ASP A 141 26.01 -4.81 7.53
CA ASP A 141 25.21 -5.98 7.16
C ASP A 141 23.78 -5.63 6.76
N ILE A 142 23.39 -4.36 6.86
CA ILE A 142 22.03 -3.94 6.54
C ILE A 142 22.07 -2.61 5.80
N CYS A 143 21.05 -2.39 5.00
CA CYS A 143 20.83 -1.14 4.31
C CYS A 143 19.51 -0.54 4.75
N TYR A 144 19.39 0.77 4.62
CA TYR A 144 18.16 1.50 4.85
C TYR A 144 18.02 2.67 3.89
N TYR A 145 16.83 2.81 3.30
CA TYR A 145 16.50 3.92 2.42
C TYR A 145 15.63 4.94 3.14
N SER A 146 16.09 6.20 3.21
CA SER A 146 15.33 7.29 3.83
C SER A 146 14.28 7.89 2.89
N MET A 147 12.99 7.77 3.26
CA MET A 147 11.88 8.40 2.54
C MET A 147 11.67 9.82 3.08
N ALA A 148 12.30 10.82 2.45
CA ALA A 148 12.35 12.19 2.98
C ALA A 148 11.01 12.79 3.46
N TRP A 149 11.17 13.59 4.51
CA TRP A 149 10.27 14.13 5.51
C TRP A 149 9.36 15.29 5.03
N GLN A 150 8.63 15.16 3.91
CA GLN A 150 7.66 16.19 3.51
C GLN A 150 6.32 15.64 3.06
N ARG A 151 5.39 15.56 4.03
CA ARG A 151 3.96 15.93 3.98
C ARG A 151 3.23 15.28 5.16
N GLY A 152 2.86 16.08 6.15
CA GLY A 152 1.83 15.81 7.16
C GLY A 152 1.62 14.37 7.63
N TYR A 153 2.15 14.02 8.80
CA TYR A 153 1.69 12.96 9.71
C TYR A 153 1.38 11.54 9.18
N LYS A 154 1.80 11.16 7.97
CA LYS A 154 1.57 9.82 7.41
C LYS A 154 2.81 9.18 6.80
N GLY A 155 3.51 8.39 7.63
CA GLY A 155 3.91 7.01 7.30
C GLY A 155 5.21 6.79 6.51
N VAL A 156 6.07 5.95 7.10
CA VAL A 156 7.31 5.32 6.58
C VAL A 156 8.49 6.26 6.45
N PHE A 157 9.42 6.14 7.41
CA PHE A 157 10.66 6.92 7.42
C PHE A 157 11.80 6.18 6.72
N TYR A 158 11.80 4.84 6.82
CA TYR A 158 12.89 4.00 6.34
C TYR A 158 12.36 2.71 5.71
N ILE A 159 13.03 2.22 4.68
CA ILE A 159 12.89 0.85 4.16
C ILE A 159 14.17 0.13 4.53
N PHE A 160 14.11 -0.78 5.50
CA PHE A 160 15.25 -1.63 5.87
C PHE A 160 15.35 -2.82 4.91
N HIS A 161 16.56 -3.14 4.45
CA HIS A 161 16.80 -4.25 3.53
C HIS A 161 18.24 -4.75 3.66
N ILE A 162 18.59 -5.80 2.90
CA ILE A 162 19.94 -6.39 2.90
C ILE A 162 20.61 -6.15 1.55
N THR A 163 19.85 -6.29 0.47
CA THR A 163 20.34 -6.19 -0.90
C THR A 163 20.37 -4.72 -1.34
N PRO A 164 21.55 -4.14 -1.65
CA PRO A 164 21.66 -2.76 -2.11
C PRO A 164 20.66 -2.42 -3.22
N LEU A 165 19.98 -1.29 -3.09
CA LEU A 165 18.97 -0.88 -4.06
C LEU A 165 19.64 -0.50 -5.38
N ARG A 166 19.09 -0.99 -6.49
CA ARG A 166 19.44 -0.55 -7.84
C ARG A 166 18.26 0.13 -8.51
N GLN A 167 18.55 1.09 -9.37
CA GLN A 167 17.51 1.83 -10.07
C GLN A 167 16.80 0.91 -11.06
N ILE A 168 15.49 0.76 -10.92
CA ILE A 168 14.66 0.05 -11.88
C ILE A 168 13.39 0.84 -12.20
N SER A 169 13.00 0.83 -13.48
CA SER A 169 11.73 1.39 -13.93
C SER A 169 10.73 0.26 -14.09
N ILE A 170 9.90 0.04 -13.07
CA ILE A 170 8.81 -0.94 -13.09
C ILE A 170 7.55 -0.33 -12.48
N THR A 171 6.40 -0.65 -13.06
CA THR A 171 5.10 -0.13 -12.61
C THR A 171 4.39 -1.13 -11.71
N GLU A 172 3.45 -0.64 -10.91
CA GLU A 172 2.54 -1.50 -10.15
C GLU A 172 1.78 -2.49 -11.06
N SER A 173 1.43 -2.05 -12.28
CA SER A 173 0.76 -2.89 -13.28
C SER A 173 1.60 -4.10 -13.71
N ALA A 174 2.93 -3.99 -13.74
CA ALA A 174 3.80 -5.13 -14.06
C ALA A 174 3.75 -6.20 -12.96
N ILE A 175 3.71 -5.78 -11.68
CA ILE A 175 3.53 -6.70 -10.55
C ILE A 175 2.15 -7.34 -10.59
N GLN A 176 1.10 -6.58 -10.90
CA GLN A 176 -0.24 -7.11 -11.05
C GLN A 176 -0.35 -8.11 -12.23
N ASP A 177 0.35 -7.85 -13.34
CA ASP A 177 0.39 -8.78 -14.48
C ASP A 177 1.09 -10.09 -14.10
N PHE A 178 2.20 -10.03 -13.36
CA PHE A 178 2.83 -11.20 -12.78
C PHE A 178 1.87 -11.99 -11.89
N GLU A 179 1.24 -11.35 -10.90
CA GLU A 179 0.29 -11.99 -9.98
C GLU A 179 -0.90 -12.62 -10.72
N ARG A 180 -1.33 -12.03 -11.84
CA ARG A 180 -2.42 -12.54 -12.68
C ARG A 180 -2.00 -13.75 -13.50
N ARG A 181 -0.80 -13.75 -14.08
CA ARG A 181 -0.30 -14.83 -14.94
C ARG A 181 0.23 -16.01 -14.15
N ARG A 182 0.81 -15.79 -12.97
CA ARG A 182 1.34 -16.83 -12.09
C ARG A 182 0.39 -17.08 -10.93
N LYS A 183 -0.69 -17.83 -11.18
CA LYS A 183 -1.72 -18.13 -10.16
C LYS A 183 -1.20 -18.83 -8.89
N ASN A 184 -0.04 -19.47 -9.00
CA ASN A 184 0.66 -20.14 -7.90
C ASN A 184 1.53 -19.19 -7.07
N ALA A 185 1.76 -17.96 -7.52
CA ALA A 185 2.45 -16.94 -6.75
C ALA A 185 1.51 -16.33 -5.70
N ILE A 186 2.02 -16.05 -4.51
CA ILE A 186 1.29 -15.24 -3.54
C ILE A 186 1.40 -13.77 -3.94
N ARG A 187 0.34 -13.01 -3.66
CA ARG A 187 0.36 -11.55 -3.87
C ARG A 187 1.39 -10.88 -2.98
N ILE A 188 2.04 -9.84 -3.47
CA ILE A 188 3.12 -9.14 -2.77
C ILE A 188 2.69 -8.58 -1.41
N LYS A 189 1.40 -8.22 -1.24
CA LYS A 189 0.86 -7.80 0.06
C LYS A 189 1.03 -8.85 1.17
N TYR A 190 1.18 -10.13 0.82
CA TYR A 190 1.35 -11.22 1.76
C TYR A 190 2.80 -11.39 2.22
N PHE A 191 3.79 -10.96 1.43
CA PHE A 191 5.19 -10.89 1.89
C PHE A 191 5.29 -10.00 3.13
N ARG A 192 4.63 -8.84 3.10
CA ARG A 192 4.52 -7.97 4.29
C ARG A 192 3.92 -8.68 5.51
N LYS A 193 2.95 -9.58 5.35
CA LYS A 193 2.41 -10.34 6.50
C LYS A 193 3.42 -11.38 6.99
N PHE A 194 4.02 -12.12 6.07
CA PHE A 194 5.08 -13.09 6.37
C PHE A 194 6.22 -12.43 7.16
N VAL A 195 6.72 -11.28 6.70
CA VAL A 195 7.79 -10.52 7.38
C VAL A 195 7.37 -10.13 8.80
N ALA A 196 6.16 -9.60 8.99
CA ALA A 196 5.68 -9.20 10.32
C ALA A 196 5.58 -10.41 11.27
N SER A 197 4.99 -11.51 10.80
CA SER A 197 4.87 -12.75 11.58
C SER A 197 6.24 -13.30 11.95
N LYS A 198 7.18 -13.34 11.00
CA LYS A 198 8.52 -13.85 11.23
C LYS A 198 9.32 -12.97 12.20
N MET A 199 9.24 -11.65 12.07
CA MET A 199 9.87 -10.74 13.02
C MET A 199 9.30 -10.91 14.44
N ALA A 200 8.00 -11.14 14.57
CA ALA A 200 7.36 -11.40 15.86
C ALA A 200 7.83 -12.73 16.48
N GLU A 201 7.96 -13.78 15.66
CA GLU A 201 8.54 -15.07 16.08
C GLU A 201 9.99 -14.93 16.57
N LEU A 202 10.76 -14.02 15.99
CA LEU A 202 12.13 -13.67 16.43
C LEU A 202 12.16 -12.77 17.68
N GLY A 203 11.02 -12.50 18.30
CA GLY A 203 10.91 -11.68 19.51
C GLY A 203 11.11 -10.18 19.28
N ILE A 204 10.98 -9.69 18.04
CA ILE A 204 11.05 -8.26 17.77
C ILE A 204 9.77 -7.58 18.28
N PRO A 205 9.85 -6.48 19.05
CA PRO A 205 8.68 -5.78 19.56
C PRO A 205 7.72 -5.31 18.45
N LEU A 206 6.41 -5.46 18.66
CA LEU A 206 5.40 -5.17 17.63
C LEU A 206 5.41 -3.72 17.13
N ASP A 207 5.73 -2.76 17.99
CA ASP A 207 5.88 -1.35 17.63
C ASP A 207 7.13 -1.09 16.77
N VAL A 208 8.20 -1.87 16.97
CA VAL A 208 9.39 -1.88 16.12
C VAL A 208 9.08 -2.52 14.76
N ILE A 209 8.33 -3.63 14.73
CA ILE A 209 7.84 -4.24 13.47
C ILE A 209 6.98 -3.25 12.70
N ASP A 210 6.06 -2.59 13.39
CA ASP A 210 5.23 -1.54 12.81
C ASP A 210 6.10 -0.45 12.20
N PHE A 211 7.12 0.02 12.90
CA PHE A 211 8.07 1.02 12.38
C PHE A 211 8.84 0.54 11.16
N ILE A 212 9.44 -0.66 11.21
CA ILE A 212 10.20 -1.26 10.10
C ILE A 212 9.32 -1.37 8.85
N GLN A 213 8.06 -1.76 9.02
CA GLN A 213 7.11 -1.84 7.93
C GLN A 213 6.49 -0.49 7.54
N GLY A 214 6.88 0.62 8.15
CA GLY A 214 6.28 1.91 7.86
C GLY A 214 4.79 2.02 8.22
N ARG A 215 4.40 1.38 9.31
CA ARG A 215 3.12 1.63 10.00
C ARG A 215 3.36 2.74 11.00
N LYS A 216 2.34 3.58 11.21
CA LYS A 216 2.42 4.62 12.24
C LYS A 216 2.39 3.91 13.60
N PRO A 217 3.41 4.07 14.46
CA PRO A 217 3.35 3.52 15.81
C PRO A 217 2.12 4.06 16.54
N THR A 218 1.42 3.19 17.26
CA THR A 218 0.19 3.55 17.99
C THR A 218 0.48 4.11 19.39
N ARG A 219 1.68 3.87 19.94
CA ARG A 219 2.09 4.32 21.28
C ARG A 219 2.78 5.69 21.23
N ILE A 220 2.58 6.50 22.28
CA ILE A 220 3.08 7.88 22.38
C ILE A 220 4.57 7.93 22.74
N LEU A 221 5.07 7.01 23.58
CA LEU A 221 6.47 6.99 24.03
C LEU A 221 7.49 6.74 22.90
N THR A 222 7.08 6.08 21.82
CA THR A 222 7.91 5.78 20.63
C THR A 222 7.94 6.93 19.61
N GLN A 223 7.39 8.10 19.94
CA GLN A 223 7.39 9.28 19.05
C GLN A 223 8.74 10.01 18.96
N HIS A 224 9.72 9.68 19.81
CA HIS A 224 11.10 10.10 19.58
C HIS A 224 11.72 9.28 18.45
N TYR A 225 11.52 9.73 17.22
CA TYR A 225 11.92 9.02 16.00
C TYR A 225 13.41 8.65 15.93
N VAL A 226 14.29 9.45 16.54
CA VAL A 226 15.74 9.18 16.56
C VAL A 226 16.06 7.94 17.40
N SER A 227 15.38 7.75 18.54
CA SER A 227 15.58 6.54 19.35
C SER A 227 14.95 5.31 18.68
N LEU A 228 13.80 5.48 18.02
CA LEU A 228 13.12 4.37 17.35
C LEU A 228 13.89 3.85 16.13
N PHE A 229 14.58 4.72 15.37
CA PHE A 229 15.43 4.28 14.27
C PHE A 229 16.58 3.39 14.77
N GLY A 230 17.30 3.80 15.81
CA GLY A 230 18.38 3.00 16.39
C GLY A 230 17.89 1.63 16.90
N ILE A 231 16.76 1.62 17.62
CA ILE A 231 16.14 0.38 18.11
C ILE A 231 15.70 -0.52 16.94
N ALA A 232 15.10 0.06 15.90
CA ALA A 232 14.66 -0.68 14.73
C ALA A 232 15.85 -1.26 13.95
N LYS A 233 16.91 -0.48 13.77
CA LYS A 233 18.15 -0.91 13.13
C LYS A 233 18.74 -2.13 13.83
N GLU A 234 18.83 -2.09 15.16
CA GLU A 234 19.38 -3.21 15.94
C GLU A 234 18.50 -4.46 15.89
N ASN A 235 17.18 -4.30 16.02
CA ASN A 235 16.27 -5.43 15.92
C ASN A 235 16.17 -5.99 14.50
N TYR A 236 16.31 -5.15 13.47
CA TYR A 236 16.29 -5.58 12.08
C TYR A 236 17.45 -6.54 11.77
N LYS A 237 18.61 -6.41 12.43
CA LYS A 237 19.72 -7.35 12.28
C LYS A 237 19.32 -8.80 12.57
N LYS A 238 18.49 -9.05 13.58
CA LYS A 238 17.96 -10.40 13.88
C LYS A 238 17.18 -10.97 12.70
N TYR A 239 16.39 -10.14 12.02
CA TYR A 239 15.67 -10.55 10.83
C TYR A 239 16.60 -10.75 9.63
N ALA A 240 17.61 -9.89 9.47
CA ALA A 240 18.61 -10.03 8.43
C ALA A 240 19.43 -11.31 8.58
N GLU A 241 19.83 -11.67 9.80
CA GLU A 241 20.49 -12.94 10.13
C GLU A 241 19.59 -14.14 9.79
N TYR A 242 18.32 -14.09 10.16
CA TYR A 242 17.35 -15.12 9.77
C TYR A 242 17.28 -15.30 8.25
N LEU A 243 17.19 -14.21 7.50
CA LEU A 243 17.12 -14.25 6.04
C LEU A 243 18.39 -14.82 5.40
N ARG A 244 19.56 -14.63 6.01
CA ARG A 244 20.82 -15.26 5.54
C ARG A 244 20.89 -16.74 5.85
N GLY A 245 20.41 -17.15 7.03
CA GLY A 245 20.42 -18.56 7.44
C GLY A 245 19.43 -19.42 6.66
N VAL A 246 18.35 -18.83 6.17
CA VAL A 246 17.41 -19.50 5.28
C VAL A 246 17.80 -19.21 3.84
N ASN A 247 18.34 -20.22 3.14
CA ASN A 247 18.70 -20.08 1.74
C ASN A 247 17.43 -19.80 0.90
N TYR A 248 17.23 -18.52 0.52
CA TYR A 248 16.15 -18.02 -0.34
C TYR A 248 16.67 -17.65 -1.76
N ASN A 249 17.92 -18.02 -2.08
CA ASN A 249 18.60 -17.73 -3.34
C ASN A 249 18.20 -18.66 -4.50
#